data_AF-A0A1H9I8D6-F1
#
_entry.id   AF-A0A1H9I8D6-F1
#
_cell.length_a   1.000
_cell.length_b   1.000
_cell.length_c   1.000
_cell.angle_alpha   90.00
_cell.angle_beta   90.00
_cell.angle_gamma   90.00
#
_symmetry.space_group_name_H-M   'P 1'
#
loop_
_entity.id
_entity.type
_entity.pdbx_description
1 polymer ?
#
loop_
_entity_poly.entity_id
_entity_poly.type
_entity_poly.pdbx_seq_one_letter_code
_entity_poly.pdbx_strand_id
1 'polypeptide(L)'
;MSKLSDEARAKARALALKSLEDITPEEDAAIEAAAADDPDNPILTDERMARMRPAADAAPEIVARARGQRGPQKAPTKQQVTIRVDQDVLQRFKEEGPGWQKRMNAVLRKGVGLAG
;
A
#
# COMPACT_ATOMS: atom_id res chain seq x y z
N MET A 1 -0.61 7.17 13.59
CA MET A 1 -1.93 7.84 13.62
C MET A 1 -2.76 7.35 12.44
N SER A 2 -3.94 6.78 12.68
CA SER A 2 -4.82 6.20 11.66
C SER A 2 -5.31 7.28 10.70
N LYS A 3 -5.14 7.09 9.39
CA LYS A 3 -5.55 8.05 8.36
C LYS A 3 -7.00 7.89 7.87
N LEU A 4 -7.76 6.92 8.40
CA LEU A 4 -9.16 6.72 8.04
C LEU A 4 -10.10 7.46 8.99
N SER A 5 -11.10 8.13 8.41
CA SER A 5 -12.24 8.68 9.15
C SER A 5 -13.10 7.56 9.74
N ASP A 6 -13.87 7.88 10.78
CA ASP A 6 -14.78 6.91 11.40
C ASP A 6 -15.88 6.46 10.43
N GLU A 7 -16.33 7.34 9.54
CA GLU A 7 -17.24 7.00 8.44
C GLU A 7 -16.61 5.98 7.47
N ALA A 8 -15.34 6.14 7.12
CA ALA A 8 -14.64 5.18 6.25
C ALA A 8 -14.52 3.80 6.92
N ARG A 9 -14.28 3.76 8.24
CA ARG A 9 -14.27 2.50 9.01
C ARG A 9 -15.65 1.86 9.09
N ALA A 10 -16.70 2.65 9.31
CA ALA A 10 -18.07 2.17 9.35
C ALA A 10 -18.48 1.56 8.00
N LYS A 11 -18.16 2.24 6.89
CA LYS A 11 -18.38 1.74 5.53
C LYS A 11 -17.62 0.44 5.26
N ALA A 12 -16.35 0.34 5.66
CA ALA A 12 -15.56 -0.88 5.49
C ALA A 12 -16.15 -2.06 6.26
N ARG A 13 -16.59 -1.83 7.51
CA ARG A 13 -17.27 -2.86 8.32
C ARG A 13 -18.59 -3.31 7.70
N ALA A 14 -19.41 -2.38 7.21
CA ALA A 14 -20.65 -2.72 6.54
C ALA A 14 -20.43 -3.58 5.29
N LEU A 15 -19.38 -3.28 4.51
CA LEU A 15 -19.01 -4.09 3.35
C LEU A 15 -18.55 -5.49 3.74
N ALA A 16 -17.76 -5.61 4.81
CA ALA A 16 -17.30 -6.91 5.31
C ALA A 16 -18.45 -7.77 5.84
N LEU A 17 -19.39 -7.18 6.57
CA LEU A 17 -20.58 -7.89 7.07
C LEU A 17 -21.46 -8.36 5.92
N LYS A 18 -21.69 -7.50 4.91
CA LYS A 18 -22.43 -7.90 3.71
C LYS A 18 -21.74 -9.07 2.98
N SER A 19 -20.42 -9.01 2.83
CA SER A 19 -19.66 -10.11 2.22
C SER A 19 -19.77 -11.41 3.00
N LEU A 20 -19.91 -11.33 4.33
CA LEU A 20 -20.13 -12.50 5.20
C LEU A 20 -21.55 -13.05 5.08
N GLU A 21 -22.55 -12.20 4.82
CA GLU A 21 -23.93 -12.63 4.57
C GLU A 21 -24.08 -13.28 3.20
N ASP A 22 -23.32 -12.80 2.20
CA ASP A 22 -23.39 -13.26 0.81
C ASP A 22 -22.61 -14.57 0.56
N ILE A 23 -21.75 -15.02 1.49
CA ILE A 23 -20.94 -16.23 1.30
C ILE A 23 -21.80 -17.49 1.37
N THR A 24 -21.68 -18.36 0.37
CA THR A 24 -22.41 -19.65 0.39
C THR A 24 -21.67 -20.70 1.22
N PRO A 25 -22.38 -21.69 1.78
CA PRO A 25 -21.73 -22.81 2.47
C PRO A 25 -20.71 -23.56 1.58
N GLU A 26 -20.97 -23.64 0.28
CA GLU A 26 -20.07 -24.26 -0.68
C GLU A 26 -18.79 -23.45 -0.90
N GLU A 27 -18.90 -22.12 -0.97
CA GLU A 27 -17.76 -21.22 -1.07
C GLU A 27 -16.91 -21.23 0.21
N ASP A 28 -17.56 -21.23 1.38
CA ASP A 28 -16.88 -21.32 2.68
C ASP A 28 -16.10 -22.64 2.80
N ALA A 29 -16.73 -23.77 2.45
CA ALA A 29 -16.07 -25.07 2.44
C ALA A 29 -14.89 -25.15 1.45
N ALA A 30 -15.00 -24.51 0.29
CA ALA A 30 -13.91 -24.45 -0.68
C ALA A 30 -12.72 -23.63 -0.17
N ILE A 31 -12.98 -22.51 0.53
CA ILE A 31 -11.94 -21.68 1.16
C ILE A 31 -11.25 -22.46 2.29
N GLU A 32 -12.02 -23.15 3.13
CA GLU A 32 -11.48 -23.97 4.21
C GLU A 32 -10.59 -25.10 3.67
N ALA A 33 -11.06 -25.83 2.65
CA ALA A 33 -10.28 -26.89 2.02
C ALA A 33 -8.96 -26.36 1.41
N ALA A 34 -8.99 -25.19 0.77
CA ALA A 34 -7.79 -24.57 0.22
C ALA A 34 -6.80 -24.15 1.32
N ALA A 35 -7.28 -23.61 2.44
CA ALA A 35 -6.44 -23.25 3.58
C ALA A 35 -5.87 -24.49 4.31
N ALA A 36 -6.58 -25.62 4.28
CA ALA A 36 -6.08 -26.88 4.84
C ALA A 36 -4.96 -27.52 3.99
N ASP A 37 -4.96 -27.30 2.68
CA ASP A 37 -3.96 -27.84 1.75
C ASP A 37 -2.66 -26.99 1.69
N ASP A 38 -2.71 -25.71 2.07
CA ASP A 38 -1.55 -24.82 2.09
C ASP A 38 -0.69 -24.98 3.37
N PRO A 39 0.53 -25.56 3.27
CA PRO A 39 1.40 -25.76 4.44
C PRO A 39 1.97 -24.46 5.01
N ASP A 40 2.05 -23.39 4.21
CA ASP A 40 2.58 -22.09 4.64
C ASP A 40 1.49 -21.20 5.26
N ASN A 41 0.21 -21.49 4.98
CA ASN A 41 -0.93 -20.75 5.50
C ASN A 41 -2.05 -21.66 6.06
N PRO A 42 -1.76 -22.52 7.07
CA PRO A 42 -2.74 -23.45 7.61
C PRO A 42 -3.81 -22.73 8.44
N ILE A 43 -5.02 -23.29 8.43
CA ILE A 43 -6.19 -22.79 9.19
C ILE A 43 -5.83 -22.43 10.64
N LEU A 44 -6.28 -21.24 11.06
CA LEU A 44 -6.07 -20.74 12.40
C LEU A 44 -7.04 -21.42 13.39
N THR A 45 -6.59 -22.47 14.05
CA THR A 45 -7.33 -23.15 15.12
C THR A 45 -7.40 -22.31 16.39
N ASP A 46 -8.42 -22.52 17.23
CA ASP A 46 -8.57 -21.88 18.54
C ASP A 46 -7.36 -22.04 19.45
N GLU A 47 -6.75 -23.24 19.49
CA GLU A 47 -5.56 -23.48 20.30
C GLU A 47 -4.36 -22.64 19.85
N ARG A 48 -4.15 -22.52 18.53
CA ARG A 48 -3.10 -21.67 17.95
C ARG A 48 -3.37 -20.19 18.27
N MET A 49 -4.63 -19.76 18.17
CA MET A 49 -5.04 -18.41 18.48
C MET A 49 -4.80 -18.07 19.96
N ALA A 50 -5.15 -18.97 20.87
CA ALA A 50 -4.94 -18.80 22.32
C ALA A 50 -3.45 -18.66 22.71
N ARG A 51 -2.54 -19.23 21.91
CA ARG A 51 -1.08 -19.13 22.13
C ARG A 51 -0.45 -17.89 21.49
N MET A 52 -1.19 -17.13 20.69
CA MET A 52 -0.65 -15.91 20.06
C MET A 52 -0.36 -14.85 21.11
N ARG A 53 0.76 -14.14 20.92
CA ARG A 53 1.20 -13.05 21.80
C ARG A 53 1.54 -11.83 20.96
N PRO A 54 1.51 -10.61 21.54
CA PRO A 54 1.92 -9.40 20.82
C PRO A 54 3.28 -9.58 20.15
N ALA A 55 3.42 -9.06 18.92
CA ALA A 55 4.67 -9.16 18.17
C ALA A 55 5.86 -8.52 18.91
N ALA A 56 5.61 -7.51 19.76
CA ALA A 56 6.64 -6.91 20.60
C ALA A 56 7.27 -7.89 21.59
N ASP A 57 6.51 -8.92 22.01
CA ASP A 57 6.95 -9.94 22.96
C ASP A 57 7.48 -11.19 22.23
N ALA A 58 6.87 -11.55 21.11
CA ALA A 58 7.19 -12.77 20.36
C ALA A 58 8.29 -12.61 19.31
N ALA A 59 8.48 -11.40 18.76
CA ALA A 59 9.45 -11.08 17.70
C ALA A 59 9.96 -9.63 17.85
N PRO A 60 10.61 -9.29 18.98
CA PRO A 60 11.03 -7.93 19.30
C PRO A 60 11.96 -7.30 18.24
N GLU A 61 12.81 -8.09 17.59
CA GLU A 61 13.73 -7.68 16.53
C GLU A 61 12.99 -7.17 15.27
N ILE A 62 11.86 -7.77 14.93
CA ILE A 62 11.02 -7.33 13.79
C ILE A 62 10.35 -6.01 14.13
N VAL A 63 9.79 -5.91 15.35
CA VAL A 63 9.09 -4.71 15.81
C VAL A 63 10.04 -3.52 15.98
N ALA A 64 11.25 -3.76 16.49
CA ALA A 64 12.30 -2.74 16.60
C ALA A 64 12.65 -2.13 15.25
N ARG A 65 12.67 -2.94 14.18
CA ARG A 65 12.87 -2.46 12.80
C ARG A 65 11.65 -1.71 12.25
N ALA A 66 10.43 -2.09 12.64
CA ALA A 66 9.18 -1.54 12.11
C ALA A 66 8.77 -0.19 12.72
N ARG A 67 9.18 0.12 13.96
CA ARG A 67 8.91 1.42 14.59
C ARG A 67 9.88 2.50 14.08
N GLY A 68 9.53 3.13 12.96
CA GLY A 68 10.10 4.43 12.56
C GLY A 68 11.21 4.40 11.51
N GLN A 69 11.62 3.24 11.01
CA GLN A 69 12.58 3.17 9.90
C GLN A 69 11.87 2.88 8.58
N ARG A 70 11.24 3.92 8.01
CA ARG A 70 11.34 4.06 6.56
C ARG A 70 12.85 4.07 6.28
N GLY A 71 13.35 3.12 5.48
CA GLY A 71 14.79 3.01 5.18
C GLY A 71 15.35 4.39 4.81
N PRO A 72 16.65 4.65 5.06
CA PRO A 72 17.23 5.98 5.04
C PRO A 72 16.65 6.79 3.90
N GLN A 73 16.05 7.94 4.23
CA GLN A 73 15.51 8.86 3.24
C GLN A 73 16.66 9.20 2.31
N LYS A 74 16.75 8.51 1.16
CA LYS A 74 17.65 8.90 0.06
C LYS A 74 17.37 10.38 -0.10
N ALA A 75 18.39 11.22 0.13
CA ALA A 75 18.27 12.67 0.12
C ALA A 75 17.33 13.07 -1.02
N PRO A 76 16.37 14.01 -0.80
CA PRO A 76 15.33 14.27 -1.78
C PRO A 76 15.97 14.52 -3.15
N THR A 77 15.86 13.54 -4.06
CA THR A 77 16.55 13.58 -5.36
C THR A 77 15.93 14.62 -6.29
N LYS A 78 14.84 15.25 -5.86
CA LYS A 78 14.08 16.26 -6.58
C LYS A 78 13.92 17.46 -5.67
N GLN A 79 14.31 18.62 -6.16
CA GLN A 79 14.11 19.89 -5.48
C GLN A 79 12.84 20.55 -6.05
N GLN A 80 11.94 21.01 -5.18
CA GLN A 80 10.81 21.84 -5.60
C GLN A 80 11.33 23.26 -5.86
N VAL A 81 11.12 23.75 -7.08
CA VAL A 81 11.49 25.10 -7.50
C VAL A 81 10.30 25.77 -8.16
N THR A 82 10.23 27.10 -8.07
CA THR A 82 9.23 27.91 -8.77
C THR A 82 9.85 28.43 -10.07
N ILE A 83 9.37 27.95 -11.21
CA ILE A 83 9.80 28.41 -12.55
C ILE A 83 8.58 28.82 -13.38
N ARG A 84 8.76 29.76 -14.30
CA ARG A 84 7.77 30.06 -15.34
C ARG A 84 8.03 29.15 -16.54
N VAL A 85 6.98 28.55 -17.07
CA VAL A 85 7.00 27.69 -18.26
C VAL A 85 5.93 28.23 -19.21
N ASP A 86 6.20 28.20 -20.50
CA ASP A 86 5.24 28.63 -21.52
C ASP A 86 3.94 27.81 -21.40
N GLN A 87 2.81 28.49 -21.63
CA GLN A 87 1.48 27.93 -21.37
C GLN A 87 1.19 26.70 -22.23
N ASP A 88 1.56 26.75 -23.50
CA ASP A 88 1.38 25.67 -24.48
C ASP A 88 2.21 24.43 -24.13
N VAL A 89 3.45 24.62 -23.68
CA VAL A 89 4.33 23.54 -23.21
C VAL A 89 3.71 22.84 -21.99
N LEU A 90 3.26 23.61 -21.00
CA LEU A 90 2.63 23.05 -19.79
C LEU A 90 1.35 22.29 -20.12
N GLN A 91 0.52 22.86 -21.01
CA GLN A 91 -0.73 22.27 -21.43
C GLN A 91 -0.50 20.93 -22.15
N ARG A 92 0.47 20.89 -23.06
CA ARG A 92 0.82 19.67 -23.80
C ARG A 92 1.21 18.51 -22.89
N PHE A 93 2.00 18.77 -21.84
CA PHE A 93 2.33 17.72 -20.88
C PHE A 93 1.11 17.27 -20.07
N LYS A 94 0.27 18.21 -19.60
CA LYS A 94 -0.94 17.88 -18.82
C LYS A 94 -1.95 17.02 -19.58
N GLU A 95 -2.08 17.22 -20.88
CA GLU A 95 -2.96 16.44 -21.77
C GLU A 95 -2.60 14.94 -21.83
N GLU A 96 -1.33 14.60 -21.60
CA GLU A 96 -0.88 13.21 -21.51
C GLU A 96 -1.34 12.50 -20.21
N GLY A 97 -2.10 13.18 -19.35
CA GLY A 97 -2.74 12.60 -18.17
C GLY A 97 -1.78 12.36 -16.98
N PRO A 98 -2.13 11.44 -16.07
CA PRO A 98 -1.33 11.15 -14.89
C PRO A 98 0.15 10.87 -15.22
N GLY A 99 1.06 11.43 -14.41
CA GLY A 99 2.51 11.29 -14.62
C GLY A 99 3.13 12.34 -15.55
N TRP A 100 2.40 13.36 -15.99
CA TRP A 100 2.94 14.42 -16.85
C TRP A 100 4.19 15.12 -16.28
N GLN A 101 4.23 15.36 -14.97
CA GLN A 101 5.40 15.94 -14.30
C GLN A 101 6.63 15.02 -14.41
N LYS A 102 6.44 13.69 -14.38
CA LYS A 102 7.52 12.72 -14.54
C LYS A 102 8.09 12.76 -15.96
N ARG A 103 7.22 12.87 -16.98
CA ARG A 103 7.62 12.99 -18.39
C ARG A 103 8.31 14.31 -18.67
N MET A 104 7.77 15.42 -18.16
CA MET A 104 8.43 16.73 -18.23
C MET A 104 9.84 16.68 -17.61
N ASN A 105 9.99 16.08 -16.44
CA ASN A 105 11.30 15.92 -15.80
C ASN A 105 12.26 15.04 -16.63
N ALA A 106 11.77 14.00 -17.31
CA ALA A 106 12.61 13.18 -18.20
C ALA A 106 13.14 13.97 -19.41
N VAL A 107 12.32 14.86 -19.99
CA VAL A 107 12.74 15.78 -21.06
C VAL A 107 13.80 16.75 -20.55
N LEU A 108 13.60 17.34 -19.37
CA LEU A 108 14.61 18.23 -18.76
C LEU A 108 15.94 17.50 -18.53
N ARG A 109 15.91 16.27 -18.01
CA ARG A 109 17.11 15.44 -17.82
C ARG A 109 17.83 15.18 -19.13
N LYS A 110 17.10 14.79 -20.19
CA LYS A 110 17.66 14.60 -21.52
C LYS A 110 18.30 15.88 -22.08
N GLY A 111 17.65 17.03 -21.89
CA GLY A 111 18.14 18.33 -22.35
C GLY A 111 19.46 18.76 -21.72
N VAL A 112 19.76 18.28 -20.50
CA VAL A 112 21.03 18.54 -19.79
C VAL A 112 21.98 17.34 -19.79
N GLY A 113 21.72 16.30 -20.58
CA GLY A 113 22.60 15.13 -20.70
C GLY A 113 22.57 14.16 -19.53
N LEU A 114 21.54 14.18 -18.68
CA LEU A 114 21.36 13.24 -17.58
C LEU A 114 20.53 12.02 -18.04
N ALA A 115 20.91 10.82 -17.60
CA ALA A 115 20.20 9.58 -17.92
C ALA A 115 18.73 9.61 -17.45
N GLY A 116 17.81 9.06 -18.26
CA GLY A 116 16.35 9.08 -18.06
C GLY A 116 15.85 8.30 -16.86
#